data_AF-A0A5K8A6N1-F1
#
_entry.id   AF-A0A5K8A6N1-F1
#
_cell.length_a   1.000
_cell.length_b   1.000
_cell.length_c   1.000
_cell.angle_alpha   90.00
_cell.angle_beta   90.00
_cell.angle_gamma   90.00
#
_symmetry.space_group_name_H-M   'P 1'
#
loop_
_entity.id
_entity.type
_entity.pdbx_description
1 polymer ?
#
loop_
_entity_poly.entity_id
_entity_poly.type
_entity_poly.pdbx_seq_one_letter_code
_entity_poly.pdbx_strand_id
1 'polypeptide(L)' 'MCTITLDWNRLPIGSGAMESGIRRVVNLRMKGACIYWLEKTAEAMLMLRSYYKAGRWNLLKNLSFSLAFLTNE' A
#
# COMPACT_ATOMS: atom_id res chain seq x y z
N MET A 1 -22.36 8.17 10.23
CA MET A 1 -22.50 7.08 11.22
C MET A 1 -23.07 5.89 10.46
N CYS A 2 -22.23 5.04 9.86
CA CYS A 2 -22.70 3.87 9.11
C CYS A 2 -22.10 2.65 9.81
N THR A 3 -23.00 1.79 10.28
CA THR A 3 -22.77 0.57 11.05
C THR A 3 -21.72 -0.31 10.38
N ILE A 4 -20.59 -0.52 11.07
CA ILE A 4 -19.60 -1.53 10.69
C ILE A 4 -20.29 -2.88 10.87
N THR A 5 -20.82 -3.45 9.80
CA THR A 5 -21.28 -4.83 9.78
C THR A 5 -20.03 -5.71 9.91
N LEU A 6 -19.93 -6.37 11.06
CA LEU A 6 -18.89 -7.35 11.32
C LEU A 6 -19.38 -8.69 10.81
N ASP A 7 -18.57 -9.36 9.99
CA ASP A 7 -18.78 -10.76 9.64
C ASP A 7 -18.62 -11.66 10.88
N TRP A 8 -19.06 -12.92 10.80
CA TRP A 8 -18.88 -13.92 11.85
C TRP A 8 -17.41 -14.05 12.30
N ASN A 9 -16.44 -13.75 11.40
CA ASN A 9 -15.02 -13.68 11.72
C ASN A 9 -14.53 -12.33 12.33
N ARG A 10 -15.44 -11.42 12.74
CA ARG A 10 -15.12 -10.07 13.22
C ARG A 10 -14.29 -9.25 12.24
N LEU A 11 -14.39 -9.56 10.95
CA LEU A 11 -13.76 -8.78 9.90
C LEU A 11 -14.71 -7.65 9.49
N PRO A 12 -14.22 -6.42 9.31
CA PRO A 12 -15.04 -5.35 8.77
C PRO A 12 -15.45 -5.73 7.35
N ILE A 13 -16.76 -5.87 7.09
CA ILE A 13 -17.31 -6.20 5.76
C ILE A 13 -17.18 -5.01 4.80
N GLY A 14 -17.03 -3.79 5.33
CA GLY A 14 -16.95 -2.56 4.54
C GLY A 14 -15.60 -2.35 3.85
N SER A 15 -15.64 -1.98 2.58
CA SER A 15 -14.47 -1.55 1.77
C SER A 15 -13.83 -0.24 2.25
N GLY A 16 -14.42 0.45 3.22
CA GLY A 16 -14.01 1.79 3.66
C GLY A 16 -12.56 1.88 4.12
N ALA A 17 -12.00 0.81 4.69
CA ALA A 17 -10.59 0.75 5.06
C ALA A 17 -9.67 0.74 3.82
N MET A 18 -10.06 0.00 2.78
CA MET A 18 -9.35 -0.05 1.49
C MET A 18 -9.48 1.27 0.74
N GLU A 19 -10.69 1.81 0.63
CA GLU A 19 -10.96 3.10 -0.02
C GLU A 19 -10.18 4.24 0.65
N SER A 20 -10.15 4.25 1.99
CA SER A 20 -9.35 5.20 2.77
C SER A 20 -7.83 4.99 2.62
N GLY A 21 -7.40 3.76 2.35
CA GLY A 21 -6.02 3.43 2.00
C GLY A 21 -5.63 4.05 0.66
N ILE A 22 -6.40 3.74 -0.38
CA ILE A 22 -6.18 4.23 -1.76
C ILE A 22 -6.20 5.75 -1.80
N ARG A 23 -7.15 6.40 -1.13
CA ARG A 23 -7.23 7.86 -1.06
C ARG A 23 -5.97 8.50 -0.48
N ARG A 24 -5.36 7.87 0.55
CA ARG A 24 -4.16 8.41 1.21
C ARG A 24 -2.87 8.11 0.45
N VAL A 25 -2.75 6.94 -0.17
CA VAL A 25 -1.51 6.51 -0.84
C VAL A 25 -1.45 7.03 -2.28
N VAL A 26 -2.58 7.00 -2.99
CA VAL A 26 -2.65 7.38 -4.41
C VAL A 26 -3.15 8.80 -4.56
N ASN A 27 -4.40 9.06 -4.17
CA ASN A 27 -5.08 10.31 -4.55
C ASN A 27 -4.45 11.56 -3.94
N LEU A 28 -3.97 11.49 -2.69
CA LEU A 28 -3.34 12.62 -2.00
C LEU A 28 -1.82 12.73 -2.21
N ARG A 29 -1.19 11.71 -2.80
CA ARG A 29 0.26 11.51 -2.64
C ARG A 29 0.97 11.15 -3.93
N MET A 30 0.37 10.38 -4.83
CA MET A 30 0.93 10.08 -6.16
C MET A 30 0.27 10.89 -7.27
N LYS A 31 -1.03 11.17 -7.15
CA LYS A 31 -1.74 12.05 -8.05
C LYS A 31 -1.56 13.49 -7.58
N GLY A 32 -0.65 14.23 -8.19
CA GLY A 32 -0.40 15.64 -7.93
C GLY A 32 -0.26 16.41 -9.23
N ALA A 33 -0.46 17.73 -9.20
CA ALA A 33 -0.29 18.56 -10.39
C ALA A 33 1.17 18.48 -10.87
N CYS A 34 1.35 18.26 -12.18
CA CYS A 34 2.67 18.14 -12.83
C CYS A 34 3.55 16.97 -12.34
N ILE A 35 2.96 15.89 -11.82
CA ILE A 35 3.69 14.66 -11.50
C ILE A 35 3.34 13.59 -12.54
N TYR A 36 4.33 13.22 -13.35
CA TYR A 36 4.22 12.12 -14.30
C TYR A 36 5.00 10.92 -13.78
N TRP A 37 4.38 9.74 -13.84
CA TRP A 37 5.02 8.50 -13.44
C TRP A 37 5.22 7.60 -14.66
N LEU A 38 6.41 7.03 -14.77
CA LEU A 38 6.63 5.86 -15.61
C LEU A 38 6.02 4.64 -14.91
N GLU A 39 5.37 3.74 -15.64
CA GLU A 39 4.63 2.59 -15.08
C GLU A 39 5.45 1.79 -14.05
N LYS A 40 6.70 1.42 -14.40
CA LYS A 40 7.62 0.70 -13.51
C LYS A 40 7.91 1.46 -12.20
N THR A 41 8.10 2.77 -12.29
CA THR A 41 8.39 3.63 -11.13
C THR A 41 7.14 3.88 -10.30
N ALA A 42 5.97 3.98 -10.94
CA ALA A 42 4.68 4.13 -10.27
C ALA A 42 4.38 2.92 -9.38
N GLU A 43 4.58 1.71 -9.91
CA GLU A 43 4.31 0.46 -9.20
C GLU A 43 5.22 0.30 -7.98
N ALA A 44 6.53 0.53 -8.15
CA ALA A 44 7.49 0.49 -7.05
C ALA A 44 7.14 1.52 -5.95
N MET A 45 6.75 2.74 -6.33
CA MET A 45 6.39 3.79 -5.38
C MET A 45 5.08 3.50 -4.65
N LEU A 46 4.09 2.93 -5.36
CA LEU A 46 2.83 2.47 -4.79
C LEU A 46 3.07 1.40 -3.74
N MET A 47 3.88 0.39 -4.08
CA MET A 47 4.25 -0.67 -3.16
C MET A 47 4.90 -0.10 -1.89
N LEU A 48 5.96 0.70 -2.05
CA LEU A 48 6.72 1.29 -0.93
C LEU A 48 5.83 2.09 0.03
N ARG A 49 4.98 2.98 -0.51
CA ARG A 49 4.08 3.81 0.31
C ARG A 49 2.97 3.01 0.98
N SER A 50 2.51 1.93 0.36
CA SER A 50 1.51 1.03 0.95
C SER A 50 2.06 0.34 2.20
N TYR A 51 3.29 -0.20 2.12
CA TYR A 51 3.97 -0.82 3.26
C TYR A 51 4.27 0.18 4.38
N TYR A 52 4.68 1.40 4.00
CA TYR A 52 4.87 2.49 4.96
C TYR A 52 3.56 2.82 5.69
N LYS A 53 2.44 2.95 4.96
CA LYS A 53 1.14 3.29 5.54
C LYS A 53 0.59 2.18 6.43
N ALA A 54 0.90 0.92 6.12
CA ALA A 54 0.54 -0.24 6.93
C ALA A 54 1.40 -0.41 8.19
N GLY A 55 2.47 0.39 8.37
CA GLY A 55 3.41 0.24 9.48
C GLY A 55 4.29 -1.01 9.40
N ARG A 56 4.28 -1.72 8.27
CA ARG A 56 4.98 -3.01 8.07
C ARG A 56 6.35 -2.80 7.41
N TRP A 57 7.09 -1.80 7.87
CA TRP A 57 8.40 -1.48 7.29
C TRP A 57 9.41 -2.62 7.46
N ASN A 58 9.32 -3.36 8.55
CA ASN A 58 10.22 -4.48 8.81
C ASN A 58 10.04 -5.63 7.80
N LEU A 59 8.79 -5.86 7.37
CA LEU A 59 8.48 -6.84 6.33
C LEU A 59 9.11 -6.44 4.98
N LEU A 60 8.99 -5.16 4.61
CA LEU A 60 9.59 -4.65 3.38
C LEU A 60 11.12 -4.75 3.41
N LYS A 61 11.77 -4.46 4.55
CA LYS A 61 13.22 -4.68 4.72
C LYS A 61 13.59 -6.15 4.51
N ASN A 62 12.89 -7.08 5.17
CA ASN A 62 13.16 -8.51 5.03
C ASN A 62 12.98 -8.99 3.59
N LEU A 63 11.93 -8.53 2.90
CA LEU A 63 11.71 -8.82 1.48
C LEU A 63 12.83 -8.26 0.60
N SER A 64 13.26 -7.03 0.86
CA SER A 64 14.36 -6.40 0.12
C SER A 64 15.68 -7.16 0.30
N PHE A 65 15.99 -7.60 1.52
CA PHE A 65 17.19 -8.41 1.77
C PHE A 65 17.10 -9.77 1.08
N SER A 66 15.95 -10.46 1.17
CA SER A 66 15.75 -11.75 0.50
C SER A 66 15.83 -11.64 -1.02
N LEU A 67 15.28 -10.57 -1.61
CA LEU A 67 15.34 -10.35 -3.04
C LEU A 67 16.76 -10.01 -3.50
N ALA A 68 17.49 -9.20 -2.73
CA ALA A 68 18.89 -8.89 -3.03
C ALA A 68 19.74 -10.17 -3.09
N PHE A 69 19.49 -11.16 -2.23
CA PHE A 69 20.16 -12.46 -2.32
C PHE A 69 19.86 -13.21 -3.63
N LEU A 70 18.63 -13.13 -4.15
CA LEU A 70 18.22 -13.82 -5.39
C LEU A 70 18.70 -13.13 -6.67
N THR A 71 19.02 -11.83 -6.61
CA THR A 71 19.51 -11.06 -7.77
C THR A 71 21.04 -11.01 -7.89
N ASN A 72 21.77 -11.62 -6.94
CA ASN A 72 23.23 -11.70 -6.94
C ASN A 72 23.76 -13.04 -7.52
N GLU A 73 22.90 -13.85 -8.16
CA GLU A 73 23.29 -14.99 -9.00
C GLU A 73 23.17 -14.64 -10.49
#